data_AF-A0A329N0F0-F1
#
_entry.id   AF-A0A329N0F0-F1
#
_cell.length_a   1.000
_cell.length_b   1.000
_cell.length_c   1.000
_cell.angle_alpha   90.00
_cell.angle_beta   90.00
_cell.angle_gamma   90.00
#
_symmetry.space_group_name_H-M   'P 1'
#
loop_
_entity.id
_entity.type
_entity.pdbx_description
1 polymer ?
#
loop_
_entity_poly.entity_id
_entity_poly.type
_entity_poly.pdbx_seq_one_letter_code
_entity_poly.pdbx_strand_id
1 'polypeptide(L)' 'MVITSTIGIWQLFLLLFLLLIPSIMLFGLFKLSKSSVAYNTKITWTIIILLFPVFGAVTYLIAGHKPDVR' A
#
# COMPACT_ATOMS: atom_id res chain seq x y z
N MET A 1 -27.81 -20.69 -22.21
CA MET A 1 -27.02 -20.12 -21.10
C MET A 1 -26.71 -18.69 -21.50
N VAL A 2 -27.47 -17.72 -20.98
CA VAL A 2 -27.32 -16.31 -21.37
C VAL A 2 -26.14 -15.75 -20.60
N ILE A 3 -24.97 -15.72 -21.22
CA ILE A 3 -23.82 -14.95 -20.73
C ILE A 3 -24.09 -13.51 -21.18
N THR A 4 -25.00 -12.81 -20.51
CA THR A 4 -25.19 -11.37 -20.73
C THR A 4 -23.95 -10.66 -20.20
N SER A 5 -23.03 -10.40 -21.12
CA SER A 5 -21.82 -9.61 -20.94
C SER A 5 -22.19 -8.12 -20.87
N THR A 6 -22.67 -7.69 -19.72
CA THR A 6 -22.68 -6.26 -19.37
C THR A 6 -21.72 -6.11 -18.21
N ILE A 7 -20.50 -5.62 -18.50
CA ILE A 7 -19.60 -5.12 -17.45
C ILE A 7 -20.35 -3.96 -16.83
N GLY A 8 -20.97 -4.20 -15.68
CA GLY A 8 -21.62 -3.17 -14.90
C GLY A 8 -20.59 -2.18 -14.37
N ILE A 9 -21.04 -0.96 -14.12
CA ILE A 9 -20.21 0.09 -13.50
C ILE A 9 -19.58 -0.39 -12.18
N TRP A 10 -20.26 -1.28 -11.45
CA TRP A 10 -19.73 -1.87 -10.21
C TRP A 10 -18.44 -2.69 -10.40
N GLN A 11 -18.31 -3.41 -11.51
CA GLN A 11 -17.12 -4.17 -11.84
C GLN A 11 -15.92 -3.25 -12.12
N LEU A 12 -16.15 -2.06 -12.68
CA LEU A 12 -15.09 -1.06 -12.86
C LEU A 12 -14.60 -0.53 -11.51
N PHE A 13 -15.49 -0.32 -10.54
CA PHE A 13 -15.09 0.05 -9.18
C PHE A 13 -14.27 -1.05 -8.51
N LEU A 14 -14.68 -2.31 -8.61
CA LEU A 14 -13.92 -3.44 -8.07
C LEU A 14 -12.53 -3.55 -8.71
N LEU A 15 -12.43 -3.37 -10.03
CA LEU A 15 -11.15 -3.36 -10.74
C LEU A 15 -10.25 -2.21 -10.27
N LEU A 16 -10.83 -1.03 -10.04
CA LEU A 16 -10.11 0.13 -9.51
C LEU A 16 -9.53 -0.18 -8.12
N PHE A 17 -10.34 -0.73 -7.20
CA PHE A 17 -9.85 -1.12 -5.87
C PHE A 17 -8.77 -2.20 -5.95
N LEU A 18 -8.95 -3.18 -6.83
CA LEU A 18 -7.98 -4.25 -7.06
C LEU A 18 -6.63 -3.72 -7.54
N LEU A 19 -6.61 -2.64 -8.32
CA LEU A 19 -5.37 -1.98 -8.77
C LEU A 19 -4.80 -1.03 -7.70
N LEU A 20 -5.66 -0.26 -7.04
CA LEU A 20 -5.23 0.83 -6.15
C LEU A 20 -4.59 0.30 -4.86
N ILE A 21 -5.20 -0.71 -4.24
CA ILE A 21 -4.75 -1.28 -2.97
C ILE A 21 -3.30 -1.82 -3.05
N PRO A 22 -2.97 -2.72 -3.99
CA PRO A 22 -1.60 -3.22 -4.11
C PRO A 22 -0.64 -2.12 -4.58
N SER A 23 -1.08 -1.17 -5.40
CA SER A 23 -0.23 -0.04 -5.82
C SER A 23 0.22 0.81 -4.64
N ILE A 24 -0.69 1.14 -3.71
CA ILE A 24 -0.39 1.89 -2.48
C ILE A 24 0.57 1.11 -1.59
N MET A 25 0.32 -0.19 -1.42
CA MET A 25 1.16 -1.08 -0.62
C MET A 25 2.59 -1.14 -1.15
N LEU A 26 2.75 -1.40 -2.45
CA LEU A 26 4.04 -1.46 -3.12
C LEU A 26 4.76 -0.11 -3.05
N PHE A 27 4.04 0.99 -3.23
CA PHE A 27 4.60 2.33 -3.09
C PHE A 27 5.13 2.59 -1.67
N GLY A 28 4.36 2.21 -0.64
CA GLY A 28 4.78 2.30 0.76
C GLY A 28 6.06 1.50 1.04
N LEU A 29 6.10 0.23 0.61
CA LEU A 29 7.27 -0.65 0.75
C LEU A 29 8.48 -0.14 -0.02
N PHE A 30 8.27 0.39 -1.24
CA PHE A 30 9.34 0.96 -2.04
C PHE A 30 9.99 2.16 -1.36
N LYS A 31 9.16 3.09 -0.85
CA LYS A 31 9.67 4.26 -0.12
C LYS A 31 10.35 3.86 1.19
N LEU A 32 9.80 2.85 1.88
CA LEU A 32 10.40 2.26 3.07
C LEU A 32 11.77 1.65 2.78
N SER A 33 11.90 0.89 1.70
CA SER A 33 13.16 0.30 1.26
C SER A 33 14.22 1.38 0.99
N LYS A 34 13.85 2.49 0.35
CA LYS A 34 14.74 3.63 0.08
C LYS A 34 15.05 4.52 1.29
N SER A 35 14.31 4.38 2.39
CA SER A 35 14.53 5.21 3.57
C SER A 35 15.77 4.78 4.36
N SER A 36 16.44 5.75 5.01
CA SER A 36 17.58 5.54 5.91
C SER A 36 17.18 5.06 7.31
N VAL A 37 15.91 4.71 7.50
CA VAL A 37 15.35 4.31 8.80
C VAL A 37 16.04 3.03 9.29
N ALA A 38 16.32 2.97 10.59
CA ALA A 38 16.98 1.85 11.24
C ALA A 38 16.34 0.50 10.88
N TYR A 39 17.18 -0.55 10.74
CA TYR A 39 16.75 -1.87 10.28
C TYR A 39 15.56 -2.44 11.06
N ASN A 40 15.58 -2.36 12.38
CA ASN A 40 14.49 -2.85 13.23
C ASN A 40 13.17 -2.12 12.95
N THR A 41 13.22 -0.78 12.87
CA THR A 41 12.07 0.06 12.53
C THR A 41 11.58 -0.20 11.10
N LYS A 42 12.49 -0.52 10.16
CA LYS A 42 12.16 -0.88 8.79
C LYS A 42 11.38 -2.21 8.71
N ILE A 43 11.74 -3.20 9.54
CA ILE A 43 10.99 -4.45 9.66
C ILE A 43 9.59 -4.18 10.22
N THR A 44 9.48 -3.41 11.29
CA THR A 44 8.18 -3.09 11.91
C THR A 44 7.23 -2.46 10.89
N TRP A 45 7.70 -1.46 10.13
CA TRP A 45 6.87 -0.84 9.09
C TRP A 45 6.55 -1.79 7.95
N THR A 46 7.47 -2.68 7.56
CA THR A 46 7.20 -3.70 6.55
C THR A 46 6.04 -4.61 6.98
N ILE A 47 6.06 -5.09 8.22
CA ILE A 47 5.01 -5.95 8.78
C ILE A 47 3.66 -5.21 8.84
N ILE A 48 3.66 -3.95 9.29
CA ILE A 48 2.44 -3.12 9.36
C ILE A 48 1.85 -2.90 7.96
N ILE A 49 2.67 -2.58 6.96
CA ILE A 49 2.22 -2.41 5.57
C ILE A 49 1.70 -3.73 4.99
N LEU A 50 2.30 -4.87 5.34
CA LEU A 50 1.85 -6.18 4.87
C LEU A 50 0.48 -6.57 5.45
N LEU A 51 0.27 -6.33 6.75
CA LEU A 51 -0.98 -6.66 7.44
C LEU A 51 -2.11 -5.67 7.09
N PHE A 52 -1.76 -4.41 6.91
CA PHE A 52 -2.70 -3.34 6.58
C PHE A 52 -2.18 -2.57 5.35
N PRO A 53 -2.43 -3.06 4.11
CA PRO A 53 -1.86 -2.51 2.89
C PRO A 53 -2.06 -1.00 2.72
N VAL A 54 -3.30 -0.54 2.92
CA VAL A 54 -3.66 0.86 2.77
C VAL A 54 -3.26 1.66 4.01
N PHE A 55 -3.75 1.27 5.19
CA PHE A 55 -3.51 2.02 6.43
C PHE A 55 -2.03 2.03 6.83
N GLY A 56 -1.34 0.90 6.71
CA GLY A 56 0.09 0.78 7.01
C GLY A 56 0.95 1.60 6.06
N ALA A 57 0.65 1.59 4.76
CA ALA A 57 1.39 2.41 3.79
C ALA A 57 1.14 3.92 4.04
N VAL A 58 -0.11 4.32 4.25
CA VAL A 58 -0.47 5.73 4.52
C VAL A 58 0.17 6.21 5.83
N THR A 59 0.08 5.44 6.90
CA THR A 59 0.68 5.80 8.20
C THR A 59 2.21 5.85 8.12
N TYR A 60 2.85 4.94 7.38
CA TYR A 60 4.28 5.01 7.12
C TYR A 60 4.65 6.31 6.39
N LEU A 61 3.89 6.68 5.35
CA LEU A 61 4.14 7.88 4.56
C LEU A 61 3.99 9.16 5.38
N ILE A 62 3.05 9.19 6.34
CA ILE A 62 2.79 10.35 7.19
C ILE A 62 3.77 10.43 8.36
N ALA A 63 3.99 9.33 9.08
CA ALA A 63 4.69 9.33 10.37
C ALA A 63 6.07 8.66 10.34
N GLY A 64 6.26 7.67 9.46
CA GLY A 64 7.50 6.88 9.35
C GLY A 64 8.57 7.52 8.47
N HIS A 65 8.21 8.49 7.64
CA HIS A 65 9.14 9.25 6.78
C HIS A 65 9.73 10.46 7.52
N LYS A 66 10.09 10.32 8.79
CA LYS A 66 10.92 11.33 9.46
C LYS A 66 12.36 11.08 9.03
N PRO A 67 13.04 12.07 8.40
CA PRO A 67 14.47 11.95 8.18
C PRO A 67 15.13 11.76 9.55
N ASP A 68 16.08 10.83 9.62
CA ASP A 68 16.95 10.70 10.79
C ASP A 68 17.62 12.06 10.98
N VAL A 69 17.15 12.84 11.98
CA VAL A 69 17.76 14.11 12.36
C VAL A 69 19.02 13.73 13.14
N ARG A 70 20.07 13.39 12.40
CA ARG A 70 21.45 13.38 12.87
C ARG A 70 22.19 14.53 12.22
#